data_AF-A0A378C5T9-F1
#
_entry.id   AF-A0A378C5T9-F1
#
_cell.length_a   1.000
_cell.length_b   1.000
_cell.length_c   1.000
_cell.angle_alpha   90.00
_cell.angle_beta   90.00
_cell.angle_gamma   90.00
#
_symmetry.space_group_name_H-M   'P 1'
#
loop_
_entity.id
_entity.type
_entity.pdbx_description
1 polymer ?
#
loop_
_entity_poly.entity_id
_entity_poly.type
_entity_poly.pdbx_seq_one_letter_code
_entity_poly.pdbx_strand_id
1 'polypeptide(L)'
;MMMVFGLFVFELRTLPYQQLQLSRNWRHVKNDRVGRSAKWQYVGAGENQLTLGGLLYPEITGGNLSLGAVSTMACTGLAWPLIDGVGSIYGCMSSRACRKRIRSSIAMIRRKN
;
A
#
# COMPACT_ATOMS: atom_id res chain seq x y z
N MET A 1 -8.13 -14.22 6.94
CA MET A 1 -7.00 -13.28 7.06
C MET A 1 -6.61 -12.84 5.66
N MET A 2 -6.56 -11.54 5.39
CA MET A 2 -6.21 -11.02 4.04
C MET A 2 -4.71 -10.74 3.94
N MET A 3 -4.13 -10.08 4.94
CA MET A 3 -2.71 -9.71 4.97
C MET A 3 -2.31 -9.34 6.41
N VAL A 4 -1.02 -9.38 6.73
CA VAL A 4 -0.48 -8.87 7.98
C VAL A 4 0.66 -7.89 7.70
N PHE A 5 0.65 -6.77 8.42
CA PHE A 5 1.71 -5.77 8.43
C PHE A 5 2.26 -5.65 9.85
N GLY A 6 3.44 -6.25 10.07
CA GLY A 6 4.01 -6.37 11.40
C GLY A 6 3.07 -7.14 12.34
N LEU A 7 2.50 -6.43 13.32
CA LEU A 7 1.56 -6.99 14.30
C LEU A 7 0.10 -6.74 13.93
N PHE A 8 -0.17 -6.01 12.85
CA PHE A 8 -1.52 -5.62 12.46
C PHE A 8 -2.07 -6.52 11.35
N VAL A 9 -3.23 -7.11 11.61
CA VAL A 9 -3.90 -8.02 10.69
C VAL A 9 -4.99 -7.29 9.91
N PHE A 10 -4.88 -7.32 8.59
CA PHE A 10 -5.93 -6.90 7.67
C PHE A 10 -6.96 -8.02 7.53
N GLU A 11 -8.18 -7.72 7.97
CA GLU A 11 -9.34 -8.60 7.85
C GLU A 11 -10.62 -7.79 7.66
N LEU A 12 -11.70 -8.50 7.30
CA LEU A 12 -13.02 -7.90 7.05
C LEU A 12 -13.57 -7.13 8.26
N ARG A 13 -13.14 -7.47 9.49
CA ARG A 13 -13.56 -6.82 10.74
C ARG A 13 -12.66 -5.65 11.16
N THR A 14 -11.49 -5.45 10.55
CA THR A 14 -10.51 -4.40 10.95
C THR A 14 -10.27 -3.35 9.86
N LEU A 15 -9.63 -3.74 8.76
CA LEU A 15 -9.27 -2.89 7.62
C LEU A 15 -9.26 -3.77 6.36
N PRO A 16 -10.41 -3.98 5.71
CA PRO A 16 -10.44 -4.65 4.43
C PRO A 16 -9.87 -3.73 3.34
N TYR A 17 -8.95 -4.25 2.54
CA TYR A 17 -8.58 -3.65 1.27
C TYR A 17 -9.29 -4.39 0.14
N GLN A 18 -9.81 -3.65 -0.84
CA GLN A 18 -10.40 -4.21 -2.06
C GLN A 18 -9.37 -4.30 -3.18
N GLN A 19 -8.38 -3.42 -3.18
CA GLN A 19 -7.41 -3.31 -4.24
C GLN A 19 -5.99 -3.32 -3.66
N LEU A 20 -5.18 -4.22 -4.20
CA LEU A 20 -3.74 -4.29 -3.96
C LEU A 20 -3.03 -3.97 -5.28
N GLN A 21 -2.21 -2.93 -5.28
CA GLN A 21 -1.37 -2.57 -6.41
C GLN A 21 0.09 -2.67 -5.99
N LEU A 22 0.86 -3.51 -6.67
CA LEU A 22 2.30 -3.65 -6.47
C LEU A 22 3.04 -3.12 -7.69
N SER A 23 3.75 -2.01 -7.51
CA SER A 23 4.62 -1.42 -8.52
C SER A 23 6.06 -1.83 -8.21
N ARG A 24 6.67 -2.60 -9.10
CA ARG A 24 8.10 -2.96 -9.04
C ARG A 24 8.84 -2.23 -10.14
N ASN A 25 9.89 -1.50 -9.76
CA ASN A 25 10.72 -0.78 -10.71
C ASN A 25 12.07 -1.49 -10.84
N TRP A 26 12.56 -1.65 -12.06
CA TRP A 26 13.89 -2.18 -12.33
C TRP A 26 14.68 -1.17 -13.15
N ARG A 27 15.90 -0.86 -12.70
CA ARG A 27 16.73 0.17 -13.32
C ARG A 27 17.59 -0.47 -14.41
N HIS A 28 17.37 -0.02 -15.64
CA HIS A 28 18.18 -0.37 -16.80
C HIS A 28 18.86 0.89 -17.34
N VAL A 29 20.18 0.85 -17.48
CA VAL A 29 20.96 1.91 -18.10
C VAL A 29 21.25 1.54 -19.54
N LYS A 30 20.98 2.48 -20.44
CA LYS A 30 21.33 2.37 -21.86
C LYS A 30 22.76 2.88 -22.05
N ASN A 31 23.61 2.04 -22.61
CA ASN A 31 24.96 2.42 -23.00
C ASN A 31 25.05 2.42 -24.53
N ASP A 32 25.08 3.62 -25.11
CA ASP A 32 25.23 3.85 -26.55
C ASP A 32 26.71 3.72 -26.93
N ARG A 33 26.99 2.89 -27.95
CA ARG A 33 28.36 2.62 -28.42
C ARG A 33 28.51 3.12 -29.85
N VAL A 34 29.62 3.80 -30.14
CA VAL A 34 29.90 4.26 -31.51
C VAL A 34 30.12 3.04 -32.41
N GLY A 35 29.37 2.96 -33.52
CA GLY A 35 29.47 1.88 -34.51
C GLY A 35 28.84 0.54 -34.11
N ARG A 36 28.12 0.44 -32.98
CA ARG A 36 27.38 -0.77 -32.58
C ARG A 36 26.03 -0.44 -31.95
N SER A 37 25.12 -1.41 -31.94
CA SER A 37 23.82 -1.26 -31.27
C SER A 37 23.99 -0.99 -29.78
N ALA A 38 23.13 -0.12 -29.25
CA ALA A 38 23.07 0.21 -27.84
C ALA A 38 22.82 -1.03 -26.98
N LYS A 39 23.51 -1.14 -25.84
CA LYS A 39 23.30 -2.24 -24.88
C LYS A 39 22.54 -1.72 -23.66
N TRP A 40 21.54 -2.48 -23.23
CA TRP A 40 20.87 -2.27 -21.94
C TRP A 40 21.59 -3.06 -20.85
N GLN A 41 21.95 -2.40 -19.76
CA GLN A 41 22.58 -3.01 -18.59
C GLN A 41 21.64 -2.87 -17.41
N TYR A 42 21.32 -4.00 -16.76
CA TYR A 42 20.64 -3.99 -15.48
C TYR A 42 21.58 -3.45 -14.41
N VAL A 43 21.15 -2.37 -13.73
CA VAL A 43 21.94 -1.68 -12.70
C VAL A 43 21.45 -2.02 -11.30
N GLY A 44 20.20 -2.48 -11.18
CA GLY A 44 19.66 -2.96 -9.91
C GLY A 44 18.14 -2.78 -9.80
N ALA A 45 17.61 -3.22 -8.66
CA ALA A 45 16.21 -2.97 -8.31
C ALA A 45 16.02 -1.46 -8.06
N GLY A 46 14.96 -0.91 -8.63
CA GLY A 46 14.50 0.44 -8.34
C GLY A 46 13.63 0.47 -7.09
N GLU A 47 12.86 1.53 -6.97
CA GLU A 47 11.92 1.68 -5.87
C GLU A 47 10.67 0.83 -6.08
N ASN A 48 10.32 0.04 -5.07
CA ASN A 48 9.09 -0.73 -5.06
C ASN A 48 8.04 -0.02 -4.20
N GLN A 49 6.81 0.04 -4.69
CA GLN A 49 5.69 0.66 -3.97
C GLN A 49 4.52 -0.31 -3.94
N LEU A 50 3.91 -0.48 -2.75
CA LEU A 50 2.65 -1.20 -2.59
C LEU A 50 1.58 -0.22 -2.14
N THR A 51 0.46 -0.21 -2.85
CA THR A 51 -0.69 0.60 -2.51
C THR A 51 -1.87 -0.31 -2.17
N LEU A 52 -2.39 -0.15 -0.96
CA LEU A 52 -3.60 -0.82 -0.48
C LEU A 52 -4.76 0.19 -0.51
N GLY A 53 -5.79 -0.12 -1.30
CA GLY A 53 -7.00 0.70 -1.44
C GLY A 53 -8.22 -0.08 -0.96
N GLY A 54 -9.09 0.57 -0.19
CA GLY A 54 -10.30 -0.05 0.35
C GLY A 54 -11.31 0.98 0.83
N LEU A 55 -12.53 0.49 1.10
CA LEU A 55 -13.58 1.26 1.74
C LEU A 55 -13.72 0.83 3.19
N LEU A 56 -13.81 1.81 4.09
CA LEU A 56 -13.96 1.57 5.51
C LEU A 56 -15.34 2.01 5.97
N TYR A 57 -16.09 1.06 6.54
CA TYR A 57 -17.37 1.32 7.18
C TYR A 57 -17.16 1.33 8.70
N PRO A 58 -17.20 2.51 9.35
CA PRO A 58 -16.87 2.64 10.78
C PRO A 58 -17.80 1.82 11.68
N GLU A 59 -19.05 1.65 11.28
CA GLU A 59 -20.07 0.87 12.01
C GLU A 59 -19.76 -0.63 12.11
N ILE A 60 -19.02 -1.18 11.16
CA ILE A 60 -18.79 -2.63 11.04
C ILE A 60 -17.33 -3.00 11.31
N THR A 61 -16.41 -2.09 11.01
CA THR A 61 -14.98 -2.42 10.83
C THR A 61 -14.09 -1.80 11.92
N GLY A 62 -14.66 -1.17 12.96
CA GLY A 62 -13.89 -0.48 14.01
C GLY A 62 -13.21 0.84 13.56
N GLY A 63 -13.30 1.17 12.27
CA GLY A 63 -13.14 2.51 11.70
C GLY A 63 -11.89 3.27 12.14
N ASN A 64 -12.07 4.15 13.12
CA ASN A 64 -11.03 5.08 13.56
C ASN A 64 -9.91 4.41 14.36
N LEU A 65 -10.21 3.34 15.11
CA LEU A 65 -9.22 2.67 15.94
C LEU A 65 -8.22 1.87 15.10
N SER A 66 -8.71 1.10 14.13
CA SER A 66 -7.87 0.33 13.21
C SER A 66 -7.02 1.25 12.34
N LEU A 67 -7.60 2.32 11.80
CA LEU A 67 -6.85 3.32 11.03
C LEU A 67 -5.84 4.09 11.90
N GLY A 68 -6.17 4.35 13.16
CA GLY A 68 -5.28 4.96 14.14
C GLY A 68 -4.06 4.10 14.41
N ALA A 69 -4.25 2.79 14.65
CA ALA A 69 -3.16 1.84 14.86
C ALA A 69 -2.22 1.75 13.65
N VAL A 70 -2.76 1.69 12.42
CA VAL A 70 -1.93 1.71 11.21
C VAL A 70 -1.21 3.05 11.04
N SER A 71 -1.86 4.16 11.38
CA SER A 71 -1.22 5.48 11.32
C SER A 71 -0.10 5.63 12.34
N THR A 72 -0.25 5.13 13.57
CA THR A 72 0.82 5.22 14.57
C THR A 72 2.01 4.35 14.18
N MET A 73 1.78 3.13 13.70
CA MET A 73 2.83 2.29 13.12
C MET A 73 3.49 2.94 11.90
N ALA A 74 2.74 3.70 11.11
CA ALA A 74 3.30 4.43 9.99
C ALA A 74 4.18 5.61 10.44
N CYS A 75 3.79 6.28 11.53
CA CYS A 75 4.56 7.36 12.12
C CYS A 75 5.86 6.90 12.78
N THR A 76 6.00 5.63 13.16
CA THR A 76 7.28 5.13 13.71
C THR A 76 8.38 5.06 12.63
N GLY A 77 8.02 5.07 11.34
CA GLY A 77 8.97 5.01 10.22
C GLY A 77 9.72 3.67 10.10
N LEU A 78 9.43 2.72 10.99
CA LEU A 78 10.06 1.41 11.00
C LEU A 78 9.58 0.58 9.81
N ALA A 79 10.49 -0.24 9.29
CA ALA A 79 10.12 -1.23 8.29
C ALA A 79 9.49 -2.43 9.00
N TRP A 80 8.28 -2.80 8.57
CA TRP A 80 7.55 -3.94 9.12
C TRP A 80 7.43 -5.04 8.07
N PRO A 81 7.47 -6.32 8.48
CA PRO A 81 7.25 -7.42 7.55
C PRO A 81 5.83 -7.36 7.03
N LEU A 82 5.68 -7.49 5.71
CA LEU A 82 4.38 -7.57 5.05
C LEU A 82 4.20 -8.97 4.44
N ILE A 83 3.14 -9.66 4.88
CA ILE A 83 2.86 -11.05 4.51
C ILE A 83 1.39 -11.16 4.11
N ASP A 84 1.14 -11.76 2.95
CA ASP A 84 -0.19 -12.05 2.46
C ASP A 84 -0.85 -13.17 3.27
N GLY A 85 -2.18 -13.16 3.37
CA GLY A 85 -2.97 -14.23 3.99
C GLY A 85 -2.84 -15.58 3.28
N VAL A 86 -2.43 -15.55 2.01
CA VAL A 86 -2.16 -16.73 1.17
C VAL A 86 -0.72 -17.24 1.34
N GLY A 87 0.13 -16.55 2.13
CA GLY A 87 1.50 -16.96 2.44
C GLY A 87 2.60 -16.32 1.58
N SER A 88 2.25 -15.38 0.68
CA SER A 88 3.23 -14.61 -0.08
C SER A 88 3.92 -13.56 0.80
N ILE A 89 5.25 -13.56 0.84
CA ILE A 89 6.03 -12.57 1.62
C ILE A 89 6.48 -11.45 0.69
N TYR A 90 6.09 -10.20 0.99
CA TYR A 90 6.51 -9.01 0.24
C TYR A 90 7.81 -8.40 0.76
N GLY A 91 8.28 -8.84 1.94
CA GLY A 91 9.48 -8.35 2.58
C GLY A 91 9.20 -7.26 3.62
N CYS A 92 10.24 -6.51 3.98
CA CYS A 92 10.14 -5.44 4.96
C CYS A 92 9.73 -4.13 4.26
N MET A 93 8.60 -3.58 4.68
CA MET A 93 7.96 -2.43 4.05
C MET A 93 7.92 -1.27 5.04
N SER A 94 8.44 -0.11 4.63
CA SER A 94 8.24 1.14 5.37
C SER A 94 7.07 1.91 4.74
N SER A 95 6.14 2.38 5.57
CA SER A 95 5.02 3.18 5.10
C SER A 95 5.49 4.58 4.74
N ARG A 96 5.19 5.04 3.52
CA ARG A 96 5.45 6.41 3.10
C ARG A 96 4.32 7.38 3.36
N ALA A 97 3.08 6.92 3.23
CA ALA A 97 1.90 7.76 3.38
C ALA A 97 0.69 6.91 3.74
N CYS A 98 -0.11 7.39 4.68
CA CYS A 98 -1.45 6.90 4.96
C CYS A 98 -2.44 8.03 4.64
N ARG A 99 -3.39 7.80 3.73
CA ARG A 99 -4.37 8.83 3.33
C ARG A 99 -5.78 8.37 3.66
N LYS A 100 -6.43 9.08 4.58
CA LYS A 100 -7.87 8.93 4.84
C LYS A 100 -8.66 9.90 3.97
N ARG A 101 -9.66 9.41 3.23
CA ARG A 101 -10.65 10.26 2.55
C ARG A 101 -12.03 9.96 3.12
N ILE A 102 -12.60 10.91 3.85
CA ILE A 102 -13.97 10.79 4.39
C ILE A 102 -14.94 11.22 3.29
N ARG A 103 -15.76 10.29 2.79
CA ARG A 103 -16.93 10.62 1.96
C ARG A 103 -18.18 10.50 2.84
N SER A 104 -18.72 11.63 3.29
CA SER A 104 -20.02 11.65 3.98
C SER A 104 -21.13 11.49 2.94
N SER A 105 -21.85 10.36 2.98
CA SER A 105 -23.01 10.12 2.11
C SER A 105 -24.17 11.09 2.42
N ILE A 106 -24.21 11.66 3.64
CA ILE A 106 -25.21 12.65 4.06
C ILE A 106 -25.07 13.98 3.30
N ALA A 107 -23.85 14.36 2.89
CA ALA A 107 -23.64 15.58 2.12
C ALA A 107 -24.14 15.49 0.67
N MET A 108 -24.37 14.29 0.14
CA MET A 108 -24.81 14.10 -1.25
C MET A 108 -26.32 14.30 -1.42
N ILE A 109 -27.12 14.16 -0.36
CA ILE A 109 -28.58 14.37 -0.39
C ILE A 109 -28.95 15.86 -0.26
N ARG A 110 -28.13 16.67 0.44
CA ARG A 110 -28.43 18.10 0.65
C ARG A 110 -28.06 19.04 -0.50
N ARG A 111 -27.52 18.53 -1.61
CA ARG A 111 -27.10 19.34 -2.77
C ARG A 111 -28.11 19.32 -3.95
N LYS A 112 -29.29 18.70 -3.74
CA LYS A 112 -30.33 18.52 -4.76
C LYS A 112 -31.68 19.18 -4.44
N ASN A 113 -31.76 19.99 -3.38
CA ASN A 113 -32.89 20.90 -3.14
C ASN A 113 -32.42 22.34 -3.22
#